data_AF-A0A0A9YE84-F1
#
_entry.id   AF-A0A0A9YE84-F1
#
_cell.length_a   1.000
_cell.length_b   1.000
_cell.length_c   1.000
_cell.angle_alpha   90.00
_cell.angle_beta   90.00
_cell.angle_gamma   90.00
#
_symmetry.space_group_name_H-M   'P 1'
#
loop_
_entity.id
_entity.type
_entity.pdbx_description
1 polymer ?
#
loop_
_entity_poly.entity_id
_entity_poly.type
_entity_poly.pdbx_seq_one_letter_code
_entity_poly.pdbx_strand_id
1 'polypeptide(L)'
;MKLLYGEHNPLLEQKRIVCLQSLSGTGSLSVAAHFLAQYVKNKNVYVSKPTWSNHYGIFQTAGFTVSEYRYWDPNTNGLNYDGMIQDIQSFQENSIIILHACAHNPTGVDPTKEQWQGILQAIQKGNHIAIIDCAYQGFASGDPDHDAYAVRLFAEHHHPVFVCHSFAKNFGLYGQRVGSISTICKDHDEYARLDSQLKIVARRLYSSPPLHGARIVAEILNDPTLYEQWLQEVSTMANRIRSVRQALHDELKNLGSE
;
A
#
# COMPACT_ATOMS: atom_id res chain seq x y z
N MET A 1 7.49 0.32 11.76
CA MET A 1 6.86 1.60 11.36
C MET A 1 7.86 2.59 10.77
N LYS A 2 9.07 2.73 11.33
CA LYS A 2 10.17 3.52 10.73
C LYS A 2 10.40 3.21 9.24
N LEU A 3 10.40 1.93 8.86
CA LEU A 3 10.53 1.52 7.46
C LEU A 3 9.49 2.20 6.53
N LEU A 4 8.21 2.19 6.90
CA LEU A 4 7.14 2.78 6.07
C LEU A 4 7.15 4.31 6.10
N TYR A 5 7.24 4.91 7.29
CA TYR A 5 7.00 6.33 7.49
C TYR A 5 8.28 7.18 7.49
N GLY A 6 9.46 6.56 7.56
CA GLY A 6 10.75 7.21 7.81
C GLY A 6 11.07 7.25 9.31
N GLU A 7 12.36 7.16 9.65
CA GLU A 7 12.82 7.12 11.05
C GLU A 7 12.48 8.40 11.84
N HIS A 8 12.64 9.56 11.20
CA HIS A 8 12.43 10.88 11.80
C HIS A 8 11.07 11.49 11.48
N ASN A 9 10.05 10.65 11.26
CA ASN A 9 8.71 11.15 10.95
C ASN A 9 8.07 11.77 12.20
N PRO A 10 7.66 13.06 12.19
CA PRO A 10 7.07 13.72 13.36
C PRO A 10 5.82 13.02 13.90
N LEU A 11 5.07 12.31 13.05
CA LEU A 11 3.89 11.55 13.47
C LEU A 11 4.24 10.34 14.33
N LEU A 12 5.43 9.75 14.17
CA LEU A 12 5.89 8.67 15.04
C LEU A 12 6.24 9.21 16.43
N GLU A 13 6.95 10.33 16.49
CA GLU A 13 7.33 11.00 17.75
C GLU A 13 6.10 11.47 18.53
N GLN A 14 5.12 12.04 17.82
CA GLN A 14 3.84 12.48 18.39
C GLN A 14 2.88 11.30 18.70
N LYS A 15 3.26 10.06 18.40
CA LYS A 15 2.42 8.85 18.52
C LYS A 15 1.06 9.00 17.83
N ARG A 16 1.08 9.56 16.62
CA ARG A 16 -0.09 9.80 15.76
C ARG A 16 -0.29 8.73 14.67
N ILE A 17 0.45 7.63 14.74
CA ILE A 17 0.30 6.49 13.83
C ILE A 17 -0.21 5.29 14.63
N VAL A 18 -1.46 4.93 14.39
CA VAL A 18 -2.05 3.69 14.90
C VAL A 18 -1.57 2.55 14.01
N CYS A 19 -1.10 1.46 14.59
CA CYS A 19 -0.61 0.30 13.85
C CYS A 19 -1.08 -0.99 14.52
N LEU A 20 -1.59 -1.91 13.71
CA LEU A 20 -1.98 -3.25 14.11
C LEU A 20 -1.30 -4.28 13.21
N GLN A 21 -0.61 -5.25 13.80
CA GLN A 21 -0.10 -6.40 13.06
C GLN A 21 -1.28 -7.19 12.46
N SER A 22 -1.17 -7.60 11.20
CA SER A 22 -2.22 -8.33 10.48
C SER A 22 -1.66 -9.50 9.66
N LEU A 23 -2.55 -10.28 9.05
CA LEU A 23 -2.24 -11.45 8.24
C LEU A 23 -1.73 -11.07 6.84
N SER A 24 -0.53 -10.47 6.78
CA SER A 24 0.07 -9.93 5.54
C SER A 24 -0.83 -8.86 4.89
N GLY A 25 -0.57 -8.47 3.64
CA GLY A 25 -1.33 -7.41 2.96
C GLY A 25 -2.82 -7.74 2.82
N THR A 26 -3.15 -9.00 2.50
CA THR A 26 -4.54 -9.46 2.39
C THR A 26 -5.31 -9.29 3.70
N GLY A 27 -4.73 -9.71 4.83
CA GLY A 27 -5.37 -9.52 6.13
C GLY A 27 -5.49 -8.05 6.52
N SER A 28 -4.48 -7.23 6.18
CA SER A 28 -4.54 -5.78 6.40
C SER A 28 -5.68 -5.13 5.64
N LEU A 29 -5.85 -5.44 4.35
CA LEU A 29 -6.96 -4.97 3.52
C LEU A 29 -8.31 -5.44 4.07
N SER A 30 -8.42 -6.71 4.49
CA SER A 30 -9.65 -7.22 5.10
C SER A 30 -10.01 -6.50 6.40
N VAL A 31 -9.03 -6.19 7.26
CA VAL A 31 -9.27 -5.39 8.47
C VAL A 31 -9.71 -3.97 8.09
N ALA A 32 -9.05 -3.33 7.12
CA ALA A 32 -9.40 -2.00 6.65
C ALA A 32 -10.85 -1.97 6.13
N ALA A 33 -11.22 -2.93 5.29
CA ALA A 33 -12.56 -3.04 4.73
C ALA A 33 -13.62 -3.22 5.84
N HIS A 34 -13.45 -4.18 6.75
CA HIS A 34 -14.42 -4.42 7.84
C HIS A 34 -14.48 -3.29 8.86
N PHE A 35 -13.38 -2.56 9.07
CA PHE A 35 -13.36 -1.36 9.88
C PHE A 35 -14.16 -0.25 9.20
N LEU A 36 -13.81 0.11 7.97
CA LEU A 36 -14.46 1.19 7.23
C LEU A 36 -15.96 0.91 7.03
N ALA A 37 -16.35 -0.34 6.80
CA ALA A 37 -17.74 -0.75 6.63
C ALA A 37 -18.64 -0.36 7.83
N GLN A 38 -18.08 -0.21 9.03
CA GLN A 38 -18.84 0.19 10.22
C GLN A 38 -19.06 1.70 10.31
N TYR A 39 -18.17 2.51 9.72
CA TYR A 39 -18.10 3.95 10.00
C TYR A 39 -18.41 4.83 8.79
N VAL A 40 -18.12 4.37 7.56
CA VAL A 40 -18.38 5.17 6.36
C VAL A 40 -19.81 5.00 5.89
N LYS A 41 -20.44 6.12 5.47
CA LYS A 41 -21.78 6.12 4.87
C LYS A 41 -21.73 5.77 3.38
N ASN A 42 -20.78 6.34 2.66
CA ASN A 42 -20.56 6.05 1.25
C ASN A 42 -19.88 4.68 1.12
N LYS A 43 -20.53 3.74 0.42
CA LYS A 43 -20.06 2.37 0.21
C LYS A 43 -19.36 2.15 -1.13
N ASN A 44 -18.97 3.23 -1.82
CA ASN A 44 -18.21 3.15 -3.06
C ASN A 44 -16.70 3.01 -2.77
N VAL A 45 -16.11 1.98 -3.35
CA VAL A 45 -14.67 1.71 -3.37
C VAL A 45 -14.22 1.70 -4.82
N TYR A 46 -13.13 2.40 -5.12
CA TYR A 46 -12.56 2.47 -6.45
C TYR A 46 -11.17 1.85 -6.48
N VAL A 47 -10.94 0.99 -7.47
CA VAL A 47 -9.66 0.31 -7.72
C VAL A 47 -9.15 0.61 -9.12
N SER A 48 -7.84 0.50 -9.34
CA SER A 48 -7.26 0.69 -10.67
C SER A 48 -7.81 -0.29 -11.70
N LYS A 49 -7.87 0.13 -12.97
CA LYS A 49 -8.13 -0.75 -14.10
C LYS A 49 -6.84 -1.01 -14.91
N PRO A 50 -6.29 -2.24 -14.89
CA PRO A 50 -6.61 -3.37 -14.01
C PRO A 50 -6.02 -3.20 -12.59
N THR A 51 -6.31 -4.13 -11.69
CA THR A 51 -5.73 -4.21 -10.33
C THR A 51 -5.48 -5.66 -9.89
N TRP A 52 -4.94 -5.89 -8.70
CA TRP A 52 -4.88 -7.22 -8.10
C TRP A 52 -6.30 -7.74 -7.85
N SER A 53 -6.65 -8.85 -8.51
CA SER A 53 -8.02 -9.37 -8.58
C SER A 53 -8.71 -9.58 -7.23
N ASN A 54 -7.96 -9.78 -6.15
CA ASN A 54 -8.55 -9.98 -4.84
C ASN A 54 -9.04 -8.69 -4.17
N HIS A 55 -8.68 -7.50 -4.68
CA HIS A 55 -9.23 -6.23 -4.19
C HIS A 55 -10.76 -6.21 -4.25
N TYR A 56 -11.34 -6.71 -5.35
CA TYR A 56 -12.80 -6.79 -5.50
C TYR A 56 -13.41 -7.67 -4.40
N GLY A 57 -12.94 -8.91 -4.27
CA GLY A 57 -13.49 -9.88 -3.31
C GLY A 57 -13.40 -9.42 -1.86
N ILE A 58 -12.28 -8.82 -1.46
CA ILE A 58 -12.07 -8.32 -0.08
C ILE A 58 -13.13 -7.26 0.27
N PHE A 59 -13.32 -6.26 -0.59
CA PHE A 59 -14.22 -5.14 -0.29
C PHE A 59 -15.70 -5.47 -0.55
N GLN A 60 -16.01 -6.28 -1.56
CA GLN A 60 -17.37 -6.77 -1.79
C GLN A 60 -17.88 -7.61 -0.61
N THR A 61 -17.03 -8.49 -0.05
CA THR A 61 -17.38 -9.30 1.13
C THR A 61 -17.66 -8.43 2.37
N ALA A 62 -17.03 -7.26 2.47
CA ALA A 62 -17.30 -6.28 3.53
C ALA A 62 -18.51 -5.37 3.25
N GLY A 63 -19.24 -5.59 2.14
CA GLY A 63 -20.46 -4.86 1.79
C GLY A 63 -20.25 -3.57 1.00
N PHE A 64 -19.10 -3.41 0.33
CA PHE A 64 -18.85 -2.27 -0.56
C PHE A 64 -19.22 -2.56 -2.00
N THR A 65 -19.62 -1.51 -2.72
CA THR A 65 -19.70 -1.49 -4.18
C THR A 65 -18.31 -1.15 -4.72
N VAL A 66 -17.70 -2.09 -5.45
CA VAL A 66 -16.36 -1.90 -6.02
C VAL A 66 -16.47 -1.57 -7.51
N SER A 67 -15.92 -0.42 -7.88
CA SER A 67 -15.84 0.08 -9.25
C SER A 67 -14.40 0.41 -9.62
N GLU A 68 -14.15 0.78 -10.87
CA GLU A 68 -12.80 0.97 -11.40
C GLU A 68 -12.51 2.44 -11.74
N TYR A 69 -11.25 2.84 -11.67
CA TYR A 69 -10.73 4.07 -12.27
C TYR A 69 -9.68 3.75 -13.33
N ARG A 70 -9.59 4.57 -14.38
CA ARG A 70 -8.59 4.41 -15.44
C ARG A 70 -7.18 4.43 -14.85
N TYR A 71 -6.35 3.49 -15.27
CA TYR A 71 -4.97 3.39 -14.80
C TYR A 71 -4.00 3.06 -15.93
N TRP A 72 -4.17 1.93 -16.62
CA TRP A 72 -3.25 1.54 -17.70
C TRP A 72 -3.80 1.98 -19.07
N ASP A 73 -2.92 2.54 -19.90
CA ASP A 73 -3.24 2.90 -21.29
C ASP A 73 -2.59 1.89 -22.27
N PRO A 74 -3.37 1.10 -23.02
CA PRO A 74 -2.84 0.16 -24.00
C PRO A 74 -2.08 0.81 -25.15
N ASN A 75 -2.33 2.09 -25.44
CA ASN A 75 -1.69 2.76 -26.57
C ASN A 75 -0.25 3.20 -26.23
N THR A 76 0.00 3.51 -24.96
CA THR A 76 1.31 3.97 -24.48
C THR A 76 2.04 2.94 -23.64
N ASN A 77 1.36 1.84 -23.26
CA ASN A 77 1.80 0.88 -22.24
C ASN A 77 2.14 1.55 -20.89
N GLY A 78 1.63 2.76 -20.66
CA GLY A 78 1.95 3.61 -19.51
C GLY A 78 0.74 3.90 -18.63
N LEU A 79 0.91 4.89 -17.75
CA LEU A 79 -0.15 5.36 -16.86
C LEU A 79 -1.07 6.32 -17.63
N ASN A 80 -2.35 6.01 -17.68
CA ASN A 80 -3.42 6.92 -18.08
C ASN A 80 -3.69 7.94 -16.97
N TYR A 81 -2.74 8.84 -16.73
CA TYR A 81 -2.79 9.78 -15.63
C TYR A 81 -3.98 10.74 -15.73
N ASP A 82 -4.21 11.33 -16.90
CA ASP A 82 -5.31 12.28 -17.11
C ASP A 82 -6.68 11.60 -16.90
N GLY A 83 -6.83 10.37 -17.40
CA GLY A 83 -8.03 9.58 -17.16
C GLY A 83 -8.22 9.21 -15.69
N MET A 84 -7.14 8.83 -15.00
CA MET A 84 -7.15 8.56 -13.56
C MET A 84 -7.65 9.79 -12.78
N ILE A 85 -7.07 10.96 -13.03
CA ILE A 85 -7.44 12.20 -12.32
C ILE A 85 -8.89 12.61 -12.63
N GLN A 86 -9.31 12.53 -13.89
CA GLN A 86 -10.68 12.83 -14.28
C GLN A 86 -11.68 11.92 -13.56
N ASP A 87 -11.39 10.62 -13.47
CA ASP A 87 -12.25 9.66 -12.77
C ASP A 87 -12.32 9.99 -11.27
N ILE A 88 -11.16 10.15 -10.62
CA ILE A 88 -11.09 10.47 -9.18
C ILE A 88 -11.90 11.73 -8.85
N GLN A 89 -11.78 12.78 -9.66
CA GLN A 89 -12.50 14.04 -9.43
C GLN A 89 -14.01 13.93 -9.69
N SER A 90 -14.46 12.93 -10.45
CA SER A 90 -15.88 12.69 -10.75
C SER A 90 -16.59 11.84 -9.70
N PHE A 91 -15.83 11.16 -8.82
CA PHE A 91 -16.41 10.27 -7.84
C PHE A 91 -17.22 11.02 -6.79
N GLN A 92 -18.22 10.32 -6.26
CA GLN A 92 -18.99 10.82 -5.14
C GLN A 92 -18.06 11.13 -3.97
N GLU A 93 -18.22 12.27 -3.33
CA GLU A 93 -17.40 12.66 -2.18
C GLU A 93 -17.38 11.58 -1.08
N ASN A 94 -16.29 11.54 -0.32
CA ASN A 94 -16.10 10.57 0.77
C ASN A 94 -16.08 9.08 0.31
N SER A 95 -15.84 8.83 -0.98
CA SER A 95 -15.54 7.48 -1.48
C SER A 95 -14.17 6.97 -0.98
N ILE A 96 -13.95 5.67 -1.11
CA ILE A 96 -12.67 5.02 -0.81
C ILE A 96 -11.91 4.77 -2.12
N ILE A 97 -10.62 5.07 -2.14
CA ILE A 97 -9.75 4.82 -3.30
C ILE A 97 -8.58 3.95 -2.88
N ILE A 98 -8.46 2.78 -3.50
CA ILE A 98 -7.35 1.85 -3.26
C ILE A 98 -6.24 2.16 -4.26
N LEU A 99 -5.05 2.46 -3.72
CA LEU A 99 -3.86 2.84 -4.47
C LEU A 99 -2.76 1.83 -4.18
N HIS A 100 -1.95 1.48 -5.18
CA HIS A 100 -0.73 0.69 -4.97
C HIS A 100 0.41 1.65 -4.62
N ALA A 101 1.19 1.36 -3.58
CA ALA A 101 2.29 2.24 -3.17
C ALA A 101 3.37 2.37 -4.25
N CYS A 102 3.73 1.23 -4.84
CA CYS A 102 4.73 1.04 -5.88
C CYS A 102 4.58 -0.38 -6.47
N ALA A 103 5.27 -0.66 -7.58
CA ALA A 103 5.22 -1.91 -8.34
C ALA A 103 3.77 -2.39 -8.54
N HIS A 104 2.95 -1.55 -9.17
CA HIS A 104 1.53 -1.81 -9.40
C HIS A 104 1.28 -3.23 -9.94
N ASN A 105 0.39 -3.96 -9.28
CA ASN A 105 0.00 -5.30 -9.70
C ASN A 105 -1.35 -5.23 -10.46
N PRO A 106 -1.42 -5.62 -11.75
CA PRO A 106 -0.45 -6.46 -12.49
C PRO A 106 0.50 -5.72 -13.45
N THR A 107 0.35 -4.41 -13.66
CA THR A 107 0.95 -3.74 -14.83
C THR A 107 2.43 -3.42 -14.69
N GLY A 108 2.93 -3.24 -13.46
CA GLY A 108 4.28 -2.75 -13.17
C GLY A 108 4.51 -1.26 -13.47
N VAL A 109 3.45 -0.52 -13.83
CA VAL A 109 3.52 0.92 -14.13
C VAL A 109 3.15 1.71 -12.89
N ASP A 110 4.00 2.63 -12.47
CA ASP A 110 3.80 3.46 -11.27
C ASP A 110 3.74 4.96 -11.61
N PRO A 111 2.98 5.77 -10.84
CA PRO A 111 3.01 7.22 -10.99
C PRO A 111 4.37 7.82 -10.62
N THR A 112 4.77 8.90 -11.31
CA THR A 112 5.90 9.72 -10.88
C THR A 112 5.60 10.48 -9.59
N LYS A 113 6.62 11.08 -8.97
CA LYS A 113 6.43 11.90 -7.76
C LYS A 113 5.48 13.08 -8.02
N GLU A 114 5.60 13.71 -9.17
CA GLU A 114 4.75 14.83 -9.60
C GLU A 114 3.29 14.38 -9.81
N GLN A 115 3.10 13.19 -10.41
CA GLN A 115 1.76 12.61 -10.57
C GLN A 115 1.13 12.24 -9.22
N TRP A 116 1.91 11.72 -8.29
CA TRP A 116 1.45 11.45 -6.92
C TRP A 116 0.92 12.70 -6.20
N GLN A 117 1.55 13.86 -6.41
CA GLN A 117 1.04 15.13 -5.88
C GLN A 117 -0.36 15.44 -6.42
N GLY A 118 -0.58 15.29 -7.73
CA GLY A 118 -1.89 15.52 -8.33
C GLY A 118 -2.94 14.49 -7.90
N ILE A 119 -2.55 13.22 -7.69
CA ILE A 119 -3.42 12.18 -7.13
C ILE A 119 -3.88 12.57 -5.72
N LEU A 120 -2.96 13.00 -4.85
CA LEU A 120 -3.31 13.47 -3.52
C LEU A 120 -4.27 14.66 -3.57
N GLN A 121 -4.01 15.65 -4.42
CA GLN A 121 -4.89 16.82 -4.58
C GLN A 121 -6.30 16.43 -5.02
N ALA A 122 -6.43 15.50 -5.98
CA ALA A 122 -7.72 15.00 -6.43
C ALA A 122 -8.46 14.26 -5.29
N ILE A 123 -7.76 13.45 -4.51
CA ILE A 123 -8.29 12.76 -3.33
C ILE A 123 -8.77 13.75 -2.25
N GLN A 124 -7.98 14.78 -1.97
CA GLN A 124 -8.33 15.83 -1.01
C GLN A 124 -9.56 16.62 -1.45
N LYS A 125 -9.66 16.96 -2.74
CA LYS A 125 -10.80 17.71 -3.30
C LYS A 125 -12.13 16.98 -3.12
N GLY A 126 -12.14 15.66 -3.26
CA GLY A 126 -13.33 14.82 -3.04
C GLY A 126 -13.52 14.34 -1.60
N ASN A 127 -12.66 14.78 -0.67
CA ASN A 127 -12.58 14.26 0.71
C ASN A 127 -12.56 12.72 0.76
N HIS A 128 -11.88 12.08 -0.19
CA HIS A 128 -11.84 10.63 -0.31
C HIS A 128 -10.91 10.01 0.75
N ILE A 129 -11.20 8.78 1.17
CA ILE A 129 -10.32 8.01 2.04
C ILE A 129 -9.38 7.19 1.16
N ALA A 130 -8.07 7.36 1.34
CA ALA A 130 -7.08 6.56 0.65
C ALA A 130 -6.80 5.25 1.39
N ILE A 131 -6.68 4.15 0.65
CA ILE A 131 -6.07 2.91 1.13
C ILE A 131 -4.86 2.64 0.26
N ILE A 132 -3.66 2.67 0.85
CA ILE A 132 -2.42 2.34 0.15
C ILE A 132 -2.10 0.87 0.40
N ASP A 133 -2.19 0.03 -0.63
CA ASP A 133 -1.65 -1.34 -0.62
C ASP A 133 -0.14 -1.27 -0.90
N CYS A 134 0.65 -1.62 0.11
CA CYS A 134 2.10 -1.58 0.10
C CYS A 134 2.63 -3.02 0.23
N ALA A 135 2.75 -3.73 -0.89
CA ALA A 135 3.18 -5.12 -0.89
C ALA A 135 4.64 -5.36 -1.33
N TYR A 136 5.25 -4.33 -1.93
CA TYR A 136 6.51 -4.45 -2.67
C TYR A 136 7.57 -3.41 -2.25
N GLN A 137 7.45 -2.82 -1.07
CA GLN A 137 8.41 -1.82 -0.57
C GLN A 137 9.85 -2.36 -0.60
N GLY A 138 10.74 -1.68 -1.33
CA GLY A 138 12.13 -2.04 -1.58
C GLY A 138 12.31 -2.98 -2.79
N PHE A 139 11.27 -3.73 -3.16
CA PHE A 139 11.32 -4.69 -4.25
C PHE A 139 11.11 -4.04 -5.63
N ALA A 140 10.58 -2.80 -5.67
CA ALA A 140 10.37 -2.07 -6.92
C ALA A 140 11.66 -1.39 -7.37
N SER A 141 12.28 -0.59 -6.48
CA SER A 141 13.48 0.19 -6.82
C SER A 141 14.79 -0.38 -6.27
N GLY A 142 14.75 -1.34 -5.34
CA GLY A 142 15.90 -1.71 -4.52
C GLY A 142 16.13 -0.78 -3.33
N ASP A 143 15.32 0.27 -3.20
CA ASP A 143 15.36 1.26 -2.12
C ASP A 143 13.99 1.34 -1.43
N PRO A 144 13.87 0.83 -0.19
CA PRO A 144 12.61 0.89 0.56
C PRO A 144 12.11 2.30 0.85
N ASP A 145 13.00 3.30 0.93
CA ASP A 145 12.64 4.68 1.21
C ASP A 145 12.04 5.36 -0.02
N HIS A 146 12.63 5.11 -1.19
CA HIS A 146 12.07 5.51 -2.47
C HIS A 146 10.67 4.90 -2.67
N ASP A 147 10.51 3.62 -2.40
CA ASP A 147 9.26 2.88 -2.59
C ASP A 147 8.16 3.26 -1.59
N ALA A 148 8.51 3.96 -0.51
CA ALA A 148 7.56 4.47 0.47
C ALA A 148 7.02 5.89 0.15
N TYR A 149 7.40 6.47 -0.99
CA TYR A 149 7.07 7.87 -1.31
C TYR A 149 5.58 8.20 -1.15
N ALA A 150 4.68 7.38 -1.72
CA ALA A 150 3.23 7.61 -1.62
C ALA A 150 2.74 7.61 -0.17
N VAL A 151 3.24 6.69 0.66
CA VAL A 151 2.87 6.63 2.09
C VAL A 151 3.33 7.89 2.82
N ARG A 152 4.58 8.31 2.59
CA ARG A 152 5.18 9.49 3.24
C ARG A 152 4.49 10.78 2.79
N LEU A 153 4.12 10.88 1.52
CA LEU A 153 3.37 12.01 0.97
C LEU A 153 2.02 12.21 1.67
N PHE A 154 1.21 11.15 1.77
CA PHE A 154 -0.07 11.23 2.47
C PHE A 154 0.11 11.59 3.96
N ALA A 155 1.20 11.10 4.56
CA ALA A 155 1.50 11.37 5.96
C ALA A 155 1.88 12.82 6.22
N GLU A 156 2.72 13.40 5.37
CA GLU A 156 3.14 14.81 5.43
C GLU A 156 1.94 15.76 5.34
N HIS A 157 0.95 15.44 4.50
CA HIS A 157 -0.26 16.23 4.35
C HIS A 157 -1.37 15.90 5.35
N HIS A 158 -1.13 15.00 6.31
CA HIS A 158 -2.10 14.59 7.33
C HIS A 158 -3.45 14.15 6.75
N HIS A 159 -3.47 13.61 5.53
CA HIS A 159 -4.70 13.17 4.88
C HIS A 159 -5.14 11.80 5.41
N PRO A 160 -6.45 11.55 5.62
CA PRO A 160 -6.93 10.23 6.02
C PRO A 160 -6.45 9.11 5.08
N VAL A 161 -5.62 8.21 5.63
CA VAL A 161 -5.03 7.10 4.89
C VAL A 161 -4.95 5.84 5.73
N PHE A 162 -5.29 4.70 5.13
CA PHE A 162 -4.96 3.37 5.67
C PHE A 162 -3.83 2.77 4.82
N VAL A 163 -2.73 2.38 5.45
CA VAL A 163 -1.62 1.71 4.79
C VAL A 163 -1.66 0.23 5.14
N CYS A 164 -1.88 -0.60 4.12
CA CYS A 164 -1.90 -2.06 4.22
C CYS A 164 -0.55 -2.59 3.76
N HIS A 165 0.34 -2.91 4.70
CA HIS A 165 1.70 -3.32 4.40
C HIS A 165 1.88 -4.84 4.52
N SER A 166 2.66 -5.41 3.61
CA SER A 166 2.97 -6.84 3.54
C SER A 166 4.47 -7.09 3.55
N PHE A 167 4.91 -8.03 4.39
CA PHE A 167 6.30 -8.50 4.40
C PHE A 167 6.51 -9.77 3.55
N ALA A 168 5.51 -10.17 2.78
CA ALA A 168 5.56 -11.43 2.05
C ALA A 168 6.68 -11.48 0.99
N LYS A 169 6.96 -10.34 0.33
CA LYS A 169 7.88 -10.28 -0.82
C LYS A 169 9.26 -9.78 -0.39
N ASN A 170 9.32 -8.62 0.26
CA ASN A 170 10.57 -7.98 0.67
C ASN A 170 11.33 -8.72 1.78
N PHE A 171 10.68 -9.59 2.57
CA PHE A 171 11.35 -10.52 3.51
C PHE A 171 11.27 -11.99 3.08
N GLY A 172 10.64 -12.30 1.94
CA GLY A 172 10.40 -13.69 1.51
C GLY A 172 9.48 -14.50 2.44
N LEU A 173 8.75 -13.83 3.35
CA LEU A 173 7.93 -14.47 4.39
C LEU A 173 6.49 -14.78 3.91
N TYR A 174 6.35 -15.27 2.69
CA TYR A 174 5.06 -15.52 2.01
C TYR A 174 4.07 -16.29 2.90
N GLY A 175 4.49 -17.46 3.40
CA GLY A 175 3.68 -18.38 4.19
C GLY A 175 3.54 -18.00 5.67
N GLN A 176 4.38 -17.10 6.18
CA GLN A 176 4.34 -16.67 7.58
C GLN A 176 3.27 -15.59 7.85
N ARG A 177 2.66 -15.07 6.79
CA ARG A 177 1.51 -14.15 6.83
C ARG A 177 1.78 -12.91 7.70
N VAL A 178 2.93 -12.28 7.52
CA VAL A 178 3.34 -11.09 8.29
C VAL A 178 2.99 -9.81 7.53
N GLY A 179 2.31 -8.89 8.20
CA GLY A 179 1.97 -7.57 7.67
C GLY A 179 1.43 -6.66 8.76
N SER A 180 1.01 -5.46 8.36
CA SER A 180 0.40 -4.49 9.26
C SER A 180 -0.64 -3.65 8.53
N ILE A 181 -1.65 -3.20 9.27
CA ILE A 181 -2.47 -2.06 8.88
C ILE A 181 -2.07 -0.89 9.77
N SER A 182 -1.93 0.28 9.16
CA SER A 182 -1.65 1.51 9.92
C SER A 182 -2.46 2.69 9.38
N THR A 183 -2.75 3.65 10.25
CA THR A 183 -3.47 4.87 9.87
C THR A 183 -3.02 6.04 10.73
N ILE A 184 -3.22 7.24 10.23
CA ILE A 184 -2.82 8.49 10.90
C ILE A 184 -4.01 9.03 11.66
N CYS A 185 -3.78 9.42 12.90
CA CYS A 185 -4.78 10.06 13.74
C CYS A 185 -4.44 11.53 13.99
N LYS A 186 -5.45 12.32 14.30
CA LYS A 186 -5.36 13.74 14.64
C LYS A 186 -4.63 13.95 15.98
N ASP A 187 -4.96 13.14 16.98
CA ASP A 187 -4.49 13.29 18.36
C ASP A 187 -4.53 11.95 19.12
N HIS A 188 -4.14 11.96 20.40
CA HIS A 188 -4.10 10.78 21.26
C HIS A 188 -5.49 10.20 21.58
N ASP A 189 -6.53 11.03 21.58
CA ASP A 189 -7.89 10.56 21.85
C ASP A 189 -8.44 9.79 20.64
N GLU A 190 -8.23 10.32 19.43
CA GLU A 190 -8.52 9.58 18.20
C GLU A 190 -7.65 8.32 18.06
N TYR A 191 -6.37 8.36 18.47
CA TYR A 191 -5.52 7.16 18.52
C TYR A 191 -6.20 6.03 19.31
N ALA A 192 -6.65 6.31 20.54
CA ALA A 192 -7.25 5.32 21.41
C ALA A 192 -8.55 4.72 20.83
N ARG A 193 -9.38 5.55 20.18
CA ARG A 193 -10.57 5.10 19.48
C ARG A 193 -10.22 4.20 18.29
N LEU A 194 -9.32 4.63 17.42
CA LEU A 194 -8.92 3.85 16.25
C LEU A 194 -8.27 2.53 16.64
N ASP A 195 -7.33 2.54 17.59
CA ASP A 195 -6.63 1.35 18.08
C ASP A 195 -7.61 0.32 18.65
N SER A 196 -8.51 0.74 19.55
CA SER A 196 -9.49 -0.17 20.16
C SER A 196 -10.44 -0.80 19.13
N GLN A 197 -10.94 0.00 18.17
CA GLN A 197 -11.88 -0.47 17.17
C GLN A 197 -11.21 -1.37 16.11
N LEU A 198 -9.98 -1.07 15.69
CA LEU A 198 -9.19 -1.96 14.84
C LEU A 198 -8.93 -3.31 15.52
N LYS A 199 -8.60 -3.30 16.82
CA LYS A 199 -8.43 -4.54 17.61
C LYS A 199 -9.73 -5.34 17.71
N ILE A 200 -10.89 -4.69 17.87
CA ILE A 200 -12.20 -5.37 17.88
C ILE A 200 -12.47 -6.06 16.54
N VAL A 201 -12.19 -5.38 15.42
CA VAL A 201 -12.31 -5.98 14.08
C VAL A 201 -11.41 -7.20 13.93
N ALA A 202 -10.12 -7.05 14.21
CA ALA A 202 -9.16 -8.15 14.11
C ALA A 202 -9.51 -9.32 15.03
N ARG A 203 -10.00 -9.06 16.25
CA ARG A 203 -10.46 -10.10 17.18
C ARG A 203 -11.56 -10.96 16.59
N ARG A 204 -12.50 -10.37 15.86
CA ARG A 204 -13.62 -11.09 15.21
C ARG A 204 -13.19 -11.84 13.94
N LEU A 205 -12.16 -11.34 13.25
CA LEU A 205 -11.65 -11.98 12.04
C LEU A 205 -10.72 -13.16 12.33
N TYR A 206 -9.81 -13.01 13.30
CA TYR A 206 -8.74 -14.00 13.52
C TYR A 206 -8.20 -14.04 14.97
N SER A 207 -8.87 -13.41 15.94
CA SER A 207 -8.43 -13.28 17.34
C SER A 207 -7.12 -12.49 17.52
N SER A 208 -5.99 -13.03 17.08
CA SER A 208 -4.65 -12.44 17.19
C SER A 208 -3.74 -12.94 16.05
N PRO A 209 -2.79 -12.14 15.57
CA PRO A 209 -1.94 -12.51 14.44
C PRO A 209 -0.83 -13.52 14.84
N PRO A 210 -0.22 -14.23 13.88
CA PRO A 210 0.85 -15.20 14.13
C PRO A 210 2.15 -14.52 14.59
N LEU A 211 2.87 -15.17 15.50
CA LEU A 211 4.02 -14.57 16.18
C LEU A 211 5.35 -14.73 15.44
N HIS A 212 5.57 -15.88 14.80
CA HIS A 212 6.90 -16.30 14.34
C HIS A 212 7.51 -15.33 13.32
N GLY A 213 6.83 -15.09 12.20
CA GLY A 213 7.36 -14.19 11.18
C GLY A 213 7.46 -12.73 11.65
N ALA A 214 6.61 -12.29 12.58
CA ALA A 214 6.72 -10.95 13.16
C ALA A 214 7.99 -10.78 14.00
N ARG A 215 8.41 -11.83 14.73
CA ARG A 215 9.69 -11.83 15.45
C ARG A 215 10.88 -11.77 14.51
N ILE A 216 10.84 -12.48 13.38
CA ILE A 216 11.91 -12.42 12.36
C ILE A 216 12.04 -10.99 11.82
N VAL A 217 10.93 -10.39 11.40
CA VAL A 217 10.93 -9.00 10.90
C VAL A 217 11.41 -8.03 11.97
N ALA A 218 10.96 -8.20 13.23
CA ALA A 218 11.37 -7.34 14.33
C ALA A 218 12.88 -7.47 14.63
N GLU A 219 13.43 -8.69 14.61
CA GLU A 219 14.86 -8.91 14.83
C GLU A 219 15.69 -8.20 13.76
N ILE A 220 15.37 -8.45 12.49
CA ILE A 220 16.10 -7.87 11.35
C ILE A 220 16.00 -6.34 11.35
N LEU A 221 14.81 -5.77 11.60
CA LEU A 221 14.62 -4.32 11.54
C LEU A 221 15.18 -3.56 12.74
N ASN A 222 15.46 -4.22 13.86
CA ASN A 222 15.98 -3.57 15.07
C ASN A 222 17.47 -3.83 15.31
N ASP A 223 18.08 -4.78 14.62
CA ASP A 223 19.53 -4.99 14.60
C ASP A 223 20.16 -4.26 13.39
N PRO A 224 21.05 -3.28 13.60
CA PRO A 224 21.65 -2.51 12.50
C PRO A 224 22.42 -3.36 11.48
N THR A 225 23.04 -4.46 11.90
CA THR A 225 23.82 -5.34 11.03
C THR A 225 22.88 -6.19 10.17
N LEU A 226 21.83 -6.76 10.76
CA LEU A 226 20.81 -7.50 10.02
C LEU A 226 20.01 -6.59 9.08
N TYR A 227 19.72 -5.36 9.50
CA TYR A 227 19.01 -4.39 8.68
C TYR A 227 19.81 -4.02 7.43
N GLU A 228 21.11 -3.76 7.59
CA GLU A 228 22.02 -3.48 6.47
C GLU A 228 22.14 -4.68 5.52
N GLN A 229 22.26 -5.90 6.06
CA GLN A 229 22.23 -7.11 5.25
C GLN A 229 20.93 -7.23 4.46
N TRP A 230 19.78 -7.00 5.09
CA TRP A 230 18.48 -7.05 4.46
C TRP A 230 18.34 -6.01 3.32
N LEU A 231 18.84 -4.78 3.51
CA LEU A 231 18.86 -3.76 2.45
C LEU A 231 19.64 -4.23 1.22
N GLN A 232 20.80 -4.86 1.43
CA GLN A 232 21.61 -5.42 0.34
C GLN A 232 20.90 -6.57 -0.38
N GLU A 233 20.25 -7.47 0.37
CA GLU A 233 19.48 -8.58 -0.20
C GLU A 233 18.28 -8.09 -1.02
N VAL A 234 17.55 -7.10 -0.53
CA VAL A 234 16.42 -6.47 -1.24
C VAL A 234 16.89 -5.80 -2.53
N SER A 235 17.96 -5.00 -2.46
CA SER A 235 18.58 -4.38 -3.64
C SER A 235 19.04 -5.43 -4.65
N THR A 236 19.67 -6.52 -4.19
CA THR A 236 20.08 -7.65 -5.04
C THR A 236 18.88 -8.27 -5.77
N MET A 237 17.77 -8.52 -5.07
CA MET A 237 16.55 -9.07 -5.68
C MET A 237 15.96 -8.13 -6.74
N ALA A 238 15.87 -6.83 -6.45
CA ALA A 238 15.36 -5.82 -7.39
C ALA A 238 16.25 -5.72 -8.64
N ASN A 239 17.57 -5.69 -8.49
CA ASN A 239 18.52 -5.64 -9.59
C ASN A 239 18.47 -6.88 -10.48
N ARG A 240 18.27 -8.07 -9.88
CA ARG A 240 18.05 -9.30 -10.66
C ARG A 240 16.76 -9.25 -11.49
N ILE A 241 15.69 -8.65 -10.97
CA ILE A 241 14.45 -8.49 -11.75
C ILE A 241 14.67 -7.54 -12.92
N ARG A 242 15.38 -6.42 -12.70
CA ARG A 242 15.74 -5.49 -13.78
C ARG A 242 16.57 -6.18 -14.87
N SER A 243 17.56 -6.99 -14.49
CA SER A 243 18.40 -7.68 -15.47
C SER A 243 17.61 -8.68 -16.30
N VAL A 244 16.66 -9.41 -15.70
CA VAL A 244 15.78 -10.33 -16.44
C VAL A 244 14.83 -9.57 -17.37
N ARG A 245 14.29 -8.42 -16.95
CA ARG A 245 13.46 -7.55 -17.82
C ARG A 245 14.25 -7.05 -19.03
N GLN A 246 15.48 -6.58 -18.80
CA GLN A 246 16.37 -6.10 -19.85
C GLN A 246 16.72 -7.23 -20.83
N ALA A 247 17.10 -8.40 -20.31
CA ALA A 247 17.43 -9.56 -21.14
C ALA A 247 16.25 -10.00 -22.02
N LEU A 248 15.03 -10.01 -21.48
CA LEU A 248 13.83 -10.32 -22.26
C LEU A 248 13.58 -9.28 -23.36
N HIS A 249 13.66 -7.99 -23.02
CA HIS A 249 13.49 -6.90 -23.98
C HIS A 249 14.51 -7.00 -25.12
N ASP A 250 15.80 -7.19 -24.78
CA ASP A 250 16.88 -7.26 -25.75
C ASP A 250 16.73 -8.46 -26.67
N GLU A 251 16.31 -9.61 -26.13
CA GLU A 251 16.10 -10.81 -26.94
C GLU A 251 14.89 -10.66 -27.89
N LEU A 252 13.80 -10.06 -27.43
CA LEU A 252 12.65 -9.77 -28.31
C LEU A 252 13.03 -8.81 -29.44
N LYS A 253 13.84 -7.79 -29.14
CA LYS A 253 14.38 -6.85 -30.13
C LYS A 253 15.31 -7.55 -31.12
N ASN A 254 16.18 -8.45 -30.64
CA ASN A 254 17.07 -9.25 -31.50
C ASN A 254 16.28 -10.16 -32.46
N LEU A 255 15.13 -10.66 -32.03
CA LEU A 255 14.21 -11.48 -32.83
C LEU A 255 13.30 -10.64 -33.77
N GLY A 256 13.46 -9.31 -33.80
CA GLY A 256 12.76 -8.42 -34.72
C GLY A 256 11.40 -7.92 -34.23
N SER A 257 11.13 -7.96 -32.92
CA SER A 257 10.00 -7.23 -32.33
C SER A 257 10.36 -5.75 -32.20
N GLU A 258 9.49 -4.87 -32.72
CA GLU A 258 9.59 -3.41 -32.54
C GLU A 258 8.85 -2.93 -31.29
#